data_AF-A0A820RNW6-F1
#
_entry.id   AF-A0A820RNW6-F1
#
_cell.length_a   1.000
_cell.length_b   1.000
_cell.length_c   1.000
_cell.angle_alpha   90.00
_cell.angle_beta   90.00
_cell.angle_gamma   90.00
#
_symmetry.space_group_name_H-M   'P 1'
#
loop_
_entity.id
_entity.type
_entity.pdbx_description
1 polymer ?
#
loop_
_entity_poly.entity_id
_entity_poly.type
_entity_poly.pdbx_seq_one_letter_code
_entity_poly.pdbx_strand_id
1 'polypeptide(L)'
;TFGECARPKIGWQIDPFGHSREVASLFAQMGFDGYFFGRADYHDILGRSAERTREMVWQATADLDPQNWLFTGILPLYYFGPPTFCYDITCNDPPIV
;
A
#
# COMPACT_ATOMS: atom_id res chain seq x y z
N THR A 1 18.35 13.18 14.55
CA THR A 1 17.31 12.94 13.53
C THR A 1 17.94 13.03 12.15
N PHE A 2 17.28 12.53 11.10
CA PHE A 2 17.89 12.39 9.77
C PHE A 2 17.56 13.53 8.79
N GLY A 3 16.80 14.55 9.22
CA GLY A 3 16.45 15.71 8.40
C GLY A 3 15.65 15.37 7.13
N GLU A 4 15.81 16.19 6.10
CA GLU A 4 15.16 16.03 4.79
C GLU A 4 15.41 14.66 4.14
N CYS A 5 16.59 14.06 4.37
CA CYS A 5 16.97 12.78 3.77
C CYS A 5 16.10 11.59 4.18
N ALA A 6 15.38 11.69 5.31
CA ALA A 6 14.49 10.63 5.78
C ALA A 6 13.01 11.02 5.74
N ARG A 7 12.63 12.11 5.06
CA ARG A 7 11.22 12.45 4.90
C ARG A 7 10.54 11.34 4.08
N PRO A 8 9.56 10.62 4.63
CA PRO A 8 8.89 9.54 3.92
C PRO A 8 8.20 10.05 2.65
N LYS A 9 8.17 9.19 1.63
CA LYS A 9 7.50 9.45 0.35
C LYS A 9 6.21 8.67 0.20
N ILE A 10 6.05 7.58 0.96
CA ILE A 10 4.95 6.64 0.81
C ILE A 10 4.29 6.34 2.18
N GLY A 11 2.96 6.35 2.22
CA GLY A 11 2.18 5.85 3.35
C GLY A 11 2.12 4.32 3.36
N TRP A 12 2.30 3.70 4.52
CA TRP A 12 2.44 2.24 4.66
C TRP A 12 1.47 1.70 5.72
N GLN A 13 0.34 1.12 5.29
CA GLN A 13 -0.70 0.56 6.17
C GLN A 13 -1.00 -0.90 5.81
N ILE A 14 -0.06 -1.79 6.09
CA ILE A 14 -0.19 -3.19 5.70
C ILE A 14 -1.22 -4.00 6.51
N ASP A 15 -1.48 -3.60 7.75
CA ASP A 15 -2.25 -4.40 8.71
C ASP A 15 -3.54 -3.78 9.32
N PRO A 16 -3.92 -2.51 9.09
CA PRO A 16 -5.24 -2.02 9.47
C PRO A 16 -6.40 -2.74 8.78
N PHE A 17 -7.53 -2.89 9.48
CA PHE A 17 -8.72 -3.56 8.96
C PHE A 17 -9.61 -2.61 8.17
N GLY A 18 -9.28 -2.46 6.88
CA GLY A 18 -9.94 -1.51 5.99
C GLY A 18 -9.30 -0.12 6.03
N HIS A 19 -9.62 0.70 5.03
CA HIS A 19 -8.94 1.97 4.78
C HIS A 19 -9.95 3.08 4.52
N SER A 20 -9.89 4.11 5.35
CA SER A 20 -10.76 5.28 5.20
C SER A 20 -10.24 6.22 4.11
N ARG A 21 -11.18 6.87 3.45
CA ARG A 21 -10.90 7.90 2.47
C ARG A 21 -10.18 9.11 3.11
N GLU A 22 -10.51 9.40 4.37
CA GLU A 22 -9.96 10.51 5.15
C GLU A 22 -8.46 10.31 5.44
N VAL A 23 -8.02 9.08 5.73
CA VAL A 23 -6.58 8.78 5.90
C VAL A 23 -5.81 9.01 4.60
N ALA A 24 -6.36 8.59 3.46
CA ALA A 24 -5.73 8.84 2.16
C ALA A 24 -5.68 10.34 1.83
N SER A 25 -6.73 11.10 2.17
CA SER A 25 -6.76 12.57 2.04
C SER A 25 -5.67 13.24 2.90
N LEU A 26 -5.47 12.76 4.13
CA LEU A 26 -4.42 13.27 5.00
C LEU A 26 -3.03 12.95 4.47
N PHE A 27 -2.79 11.74 3.95
CA PHE A 27 -1.50 11.40 3.32
C PHE A 27 -1.17 12.30 2.14
N ALA A 28 -2.14 12.54 1.25
CA ALA A 28 -1.92 13.45 0.13
C ALA A 28 -1.57 14.87 0.61
N GLN A 29 -2.29 15.41 1.60
CA GLN A 29 -2.03 16.74 2.18
C GLN A 29 -0.69 16.81 2.95
N MET A 30 -0.21 15.70 3.49
CA MET A 30 1.12 15.62 4.12
C MET A 30 2.26 15.53 3.09
N GLY A 31 1.95 15.50 1.79
CA GLY A 31 2.93 15.47 0.71
C GLY A 31 3.50 14.08 0.42
N PHE A 32 2.72 13.02 0.72
CA PHE A 32 3.04 11.67 0.26
C PHE A 32 2.71 11.50 -1.22
N ASP A 33 3.58 10.81 -1.95
CA ASP A 33 3.42 10.52 -3.38
C ASP A 33 2.59 9.25 -3.62
N GLY A 34 2.54 8.35 -2.63
CA GLY A 34 1.78 7.11 -2.74
C GLY A 34 1.41 6.47 -1.40
N TYR A 35 0.57 5.43 -1.48
CA TYR A 35 0.00 4.74 -0.34
C TYR A 35 -0.22 3.25 -0.64
N PHE A 36 0.27 2.37 0.22
CA PHE A 36 0.16 0.93 0.03
C PHE A 36 -0.41 0.24 1.26
N PHE A 37 -1.25 -0.76 1.00
CA PHE A 37 -1.90 -1.54 2.04
C PHE A 37 -2.09 -3.00 1.65
N GLY A 38 -2.25 -3.85 2.66
CA GLY A 38 -2.35 -5.30 2.49
C GLY A 38 -3.77 -5.86 2.63
N ARG A 39 -4.68 -5.15 3.31
CA ARG A 39 -6.02 -5.66 3.65
C ARG A 39 -7.12 -4.93 2.89
N ALA A 40 -7.91 -5.68 2.13
CA ALA A 40 -9.14 -5.22 1.49
C ALA A 40 -10.16 -6.36 1.52
N ASP A 41 -11.41 -6.06 1.16
CA ASP A 41 -12.40 -7.10 0.98
C ASP A 41 -11.91 -8.15 -0.03
N TYR A 42 -12.13 -9.43 0.28
CA TYR A 42 -11.58 -10.51 -0.55
C TYR A 42 -12.21 -10.55 -1.95
N HIS A 43 -13.49 -10.16 -2.11
CA HIS A 43 -14.11 -10.04 -3.42
C HIS A 43 -13.50 -8.89 -4.22
N ASP A 44 -13.20 -7.75 -3.58
CA ASP A 44 -12.54 -6.61 -4.21
C ASP A 44 -11.12 -6.99 -4.67
N ILE A 45 -10.35 -7.69 -3.83
CA ILE A 45 -9.02 -8.20 -4.20
C ILE A 45 -9.12 -9.12 -5.42
N LEU A 46 -10.04 -10.09 -5.42
CA LEU A 46 -10.20 -11.03 -6.54
C LEU A 46 -10.60 -10.32 -7.84
N GLY A 47 -11.58 -9.41 -7.78
CA GLY A 47 -12.03 -8.62 -8.94
C GLY A 47 -10.90 -7.78 -9.53
N ARG A 48 -10.22 -6.99 -8.68
CA ARG A 48 -9.10 -6.15 -9.11
C ARG A 48 -7.92 -6.93 -9.65
N SER A 49 -7.71 -8.16 -9.18
CA SER A 49 -6.67 -9.03 -9.74
C SER A 49 -6.98 -9.43 -11.17
N ALA A 50 -8.22 -9.84 -11.43
CA ALA A 50 -8.66 -10.27 -12.75
C ALA A 50 -8.64 -9.09 -13.74
N GLU A 51 -9.01 -7.90 -13.27
CA GLU A 51 -9.08 -6.68 -14.08
C GLU A 51 -7.75 -5.91 -14.17
N ARG A 52 -6.73 -6.30 -13.38
CA ARG A 52 -5.44 -5.60 -13.27
C ARG A 52 -5.60 -4.15 -12.76
N THR A 53 -6.46 -3.96 -11.76
CA THR A 53 -6.82 -2.66 -11.16
C THR A 53 -6.49 -2.61 -9.65
N ARG A 54 -5.49 -3.38 -9.21
CA ARG A 54 -4.97 -3.32 -7.83
C ARG A 54 -4.15 -2.05 -7.55
N GLU A 55 -3.75 -1.34 -8.59
CA GLU A 55 -3.06 -0.06 -8.51
C GLU A 55 -3.94 1.00 -9.19
N MET A 56 -4.13 2.13 -8.52
CA MET A 56 -5.03 3.19 -8.98
C MET A 56 -4.62 4.55 -8.40
N VAL A 57 -5.14 5.62 -9.00
CA VAL A 57 -5.10 6.96 -8.39
C VAL A 57 -6.36 7.13 -7.55
N TRP A 58 -6.20 7.28 -6.24
CA TRP A 58 -7.33 7.43 -5.32
C TRP A 58 -7.65 8.91 -5.08
N GLN A 59 -8.78 9.35 -5.64
CA GLN A 59 -9.40 10.63 -5.28
C GLN A 59 -10.09 10.52 -3.92
N ALA A 60 -9.36 10.88 -2.86
CA ALA A 60 -9.86 10.79 -1.49
C ALA A 60 -10.75 11.98 -1.07
N THR A 61 -10.94 12.98 -1.92
CA THR A 61 -11.84 14.10 -1.64
C THR A 61 -12.33 14.73 -2.92
N ALA A 62 -13.57 15.21 -2.90
CA ALA A 62 -14.17 15.94 -4.02
C ALA A 62 -13.79 17.43 -3.98
N ASP A 63 -13.35 17.94 -2.82
CA ASP A 63 -13.23 19.37 -2.54
C ASP A 63 -11.80 19.91 -2.70
N LEU A 64 -10.79 19.03 -2.82
CA LEU A 64 -9.39 19.44 -2.98
C LEU A 64 -8.91 19.24 -4.43
N ASP A 65 -7.87 20.02 -4.78
CA ASP A 65 -7.20 19.99 -6.08
C ASP A 65 -6.74 18.56 -6.45
N PRO A 66 -6.79 18.15 -7.73
CA PRO A 66 -6.24 16.89 -8.22
C PRO A 66 -4.80 16.56 -7.79
N GLN A 67 -3.99 17.56 -7.45
CA GLN A 67 -2.67 17.37 -6.84
C GLN A 67 -2.72 16.63 -5.49
N ASN A 68 -3.89 16.56 -4.85
CA ASN A 68 -4.14 15.82 -3.62
C ASN A 68 -4.71 14.41 -3.87
N TRP A 69 -4.63 13.91 -5.09
CA TRP A 69 -4.95 12.52 -5.39
C TRP A 69 -3.71 11.65 -5.16
N LEU A 70 -3.92 10.45 -4.62
CA LEU A 70 -2.82 9.63 -4.11
C LEU A 70 -2.69 8.34 -4.91
N PHE A 71 -1.50 8.07 -5.44
CA PHE A 71 -1.23 6.76 -6.02
C PHE A 71 -1.39 5.70 -4.94
N THR A 72 -2.20 4.68 -5.21
CA THR A 72 -2.61 3.70 -4.21
C THR A 72 -2.46 2.28 -4.76
N GLY A 73 -1.81 1.40 -3.99
CA GLY A 73 -1.58 0.00 -4.36
C GLY A 73 -2.04 -1.00 -3.30
N ILE A 74 -2.84 -1.98 -3.73
CA ILE A 74 -3.14 -3.18 -2.95
C ILE A 74 -2.03 -4.20 -3.19
N LEU A 75 -1.32 -4.57 -2.14
CA LEU A 75 -0.20 -5.50 -2.23
C LEU A 75 -0.64 -6.89 -2.77
N PRO A 76 0.24 -7.60 -3.52
CA PRO A 76 -0.13 -8.83 -4.23
C PRO A 76 -0.49 -10.00 -3.29
N LEU A 77 0.27 -10.17 -2.20
CA LEU A 77 0.20 -11.31 -1.28
C LEU A 77 0.15 -10.83 0.19
N TYR A 78 -0.87 -10.04 0.54
CA TYR A 78 -0.90 -9.32 1.84
C TYR A 78 0.38 -8.51 2.02
N TYR A 79 1.22 -8.87 2.98
CA TYR A 79 2.54 -8.30 3.21
C TYR A 79 3.59 -9.42 3.37
N PHE A 80 3.33 -10.57 2.76
CA PHE A 80 4.21 -11.72 2.77
C PHE A 80 5.10 -11.74 1.52
N GLY A 81 6.25 -12.39 1.65
CA GLY A 81 7.06 -12.78 0.50
C GLY A 81 6.33 -13.81 -0.36
N PRO A 82 6.75 -14.00 -1.62
CA PRO A 82 6.32 -15.12 -2.43
C PRO A 82 6.58 -16.46 -1.71
N PRO A 83 5.77 -17.51 -1.94
CA PRO A 83 6.04 -18.84 -1.41
C PRO A 83 7.46 -19.29 -1.77
N THR A 84 8.18 -19.91 -0.82
CA THR A 84 9.60 -20.35 -0.95
C THR A 84 10.67 -19.25 -0.92
N PHE A 85 10.29 -18.00 -0.66
CA PHE A 85 11.20 -16.85 -0.57
C PHE A 85 11.25 -16.18 0.81
N CYS A 86 10.99 -16.92 1.89
CA CYS A 86 11.18 -16.42 3.26
C CYS A 86 12.54 -16.82 3.84
N TYR A 87 13.50 -15.88 3.86
CA TYR A 87 14.85 -16.08 4.41
C TYR A 87 15.06 -15.47 5.80
N ASP A 88 13.97 -15.19 6.52
CA ASP A 88 14.08 -14.74 7.91
C ASP A 88 14.41 -15.92 8.85
N ILE A 89 14.96 -15.62 10.02
CA ILE A 89 15.36 -16.61 11.03
C ILE A 89 14.18 -17.43 11.57
N THR A 90 12.95 -16.97 11.36
CA THR A 90 11.73 -17.68 11.76
C THR A 90 11.15 -18.58 10.67
N CYS A 91 11.77 -18.63 9.49
CA CYS A 91 11.31 -19.39 8.34
C CYS A 91 12.14 -20.67 8.09
N ASN A 92 11.54 -21.62 7.37
CA ASN A 92 12.14 -22.93 7.06
C ASN A 92 12.27 -23.16 5.54
N ASP A 93 12.24 -22.09 4.73
CA ASP A 93 12.44 -22.20 3.29
C ASP A 93 13.89 -22.60 2.98
N PRO A 94 14.14 -23.37 1.91
CA PRO A 94 15.49 -23.79 1.55
C PRO A 94 16.39 -22.57 1.24
N PRO A 95 17.67 -22.59 1.64
CA PRO A 95 18.59 -21.50 1.32
C PRO A 95 18.88 -21.45 -0.19
N ILE A 96 19.33 -20.29 -0.66
CA ILE A 96 19.88 -20.15 -2.02
C ILE A 96 21.24 -20.85 -2.02
N VAL A 97 21.39 -21.87 -2.88
CA VAL A 97 22.63 -22.65 -3.06
C VAL A 97 23.39 -22.18 -4.29
#